data_AF-A0A1W6D0A2-F1
#
_entry.id   AF-A0A1W6D0A2-F1
#
_cell.length_a   1.000
_cell.length_b   1.000
_cell.length_c   1.000
_cell.angle_alpha   90.00
_cell.angle_beta   90.00
_cell.angle_gamma   90.00
#
_symmetry.space_group_name_H-M   'P 1'
#
loop_
_entity.id
_entity.type
_entity.pdbx_description
1 polymer ?
#
loop_
_entity_poly.entity_id
_entity_poly.type
_entity_poly.pdbx_seq_one_letter_code
_entity_poly.pdbx_strand_id
1 'polypeptide(L)'
;MQNDKVPPSAKDMSTRLAGNIARLVERRREEALDAPLGLRIAGHVTGAAGSMWFVLLHVVAYGGMLLTLTDLIRTPFDWQDGLGIIGSLASIEAMFLALFVLMNQRLETRNADRRADLDLHIGLLAEDELTQLAAVIHRIAEKLDIAVDRQEAAEVEKTVDPEEVLDALDDIDERPEERAADALGATRDAGGDHAKPALPAMKASTAS
;
A
#
# COMPACT_ATOMS: atom_id res chain seq x y z
N MET A 1 -10.75 -54.96 -5.99
CA MET A 1 -10.33 -54.69 -4.59
C MET A 1 -10.60 -53.22 -4.31
N GLN A 2 -11.67 -52.96 -3.56
CA GLN A 2 -12.20 -51.64 -3.22
C GLN A 2 -11.24 -50.99 -2.21
N ASN A 3 -10.62 -49.86 -2.56
CA ASN A 3 -9.82 -49.09 -1.62
C ASN A 3 -10.73 -48.05 -0.96
N ASP A 4 -11.29 -48.42 0.18
CA ASP A 4 -12.18 -47.59 0.98
C ASP A 4 -11.34 -46.48 1.65
N LYS A 5 -11.19 -45.34 0.98
CA LYS A 5 -10.56 -44.16 1.57
C LYS A 5 -11.57 -43.54 2.55
N VAL A 6 -11.49 -43.98 3.80
CA VAL A 6 -12.13 -43.33 4.94
C VAL A 6 -11.85 -41.82 4.85
N PRO A 7 -12.87 -40.94 4.85
CA PRO A 7 -12.65 -39.51 4.79
C PRO A 7 -11.79 -39.07 5.98
N PRO A 8 -10.83 -38.15 5.78
CA PRO A 8 -9.95 -37.71 6.85
C PRO A 8 -10.78 -37.19 8.03
N SER A 9 -10.55 -37.74 9.21
CA SER A 9 -11.17 -37.27 10.46
C SER A 9 -10.93 -35.77 10.62
N ALA A 10 -11.91 -35.02 11.14
CA ALA A 10 -11.78 -33.59 11.42
C ALA A 10 -10.51 -33.24 12.22
N LYS A 11 -10.05 -34.18 13.06
CA LYS A 11 -8.82 -34.08 13.85
C LYS A 11 -7.55 -34.15 13.00
N ASP A 12 -7.56 -34.89 11.89
CA ASP A 12 -6.42 -34.99 10.96
C ASP A 12 -6.29 -33.70 10.14
N MET A 13 -7.41 -33.13 9.70
CA MET A 13 -7.45 -31.85 8.98
C MET A 13 -6.99 -30.67 9.83
N SER A 14 -7.44 -30.61 11.09
CA SER A 14 -6.97 -29.59 12.05
C SER A 14 -5.46 -29.72 12.34
N THR A 15 -4.93 -30.95 12.36
CA THR A 15 -3.51 -31.19 12.57
C THR A 15 -2.67 -30.73 11.37
N ARG A 16 -3.14 -30.98 10.14
CA ARG A 16 -2.48 -30.51 8.91
C ARG A 16 -2.53 -28.99 8.78
N LEU A 17 -3.68 -28.37 9.06
CA LEU A 17 -3.83 -26.91 9.05
C LEU A 17 -2.91 -26.26 10.08
N ALA A 18 -2.88 -26.78 11.31
CA ALA A 18 -1.96 -26.30 12.34
C ALA A 18 -0.49 -26.42 11.92
N GLY A 19 -0.10 -27.52 11.27
CA GLY A 19 1.24 -27.70 10.73
C GLY A 19 1.58 -26.74 9.57
N ASN A 20 0.61 -26.43 8.71
CA ASN A 20 0.79 -25.43 7.64
C ASN A 20 0.92 -24.02 8.20
N ILE A 21 0.09 -23.66 9.17
CA ILE A 21 0.18 -22.37 9.87
C ILE A 21 1.53 -22.25 10.57
N ALA A 22 1.98 -23.29 11.27
CA ALA A 22 3.29 -23.29 11.94
C ALA A 22 4.44 -23.05 10.95
N ARG A 23 4.42 -23.72 9.78
CA ARG A 23 5.43 -23.50 8.72
C ARG A 23 5.40 -22.08 8.14
N LEU A 24 4.20 -21.52 7.94
CA LEU A 24 4.04 -20.13 7.48
C LEU A 24 4.56 -19.12 8.51
N VAL A 25 4.29 -19.36 9.80
CA VAL A 25 4.78 -18.51 10.89
C VAL A 25 6.30 -18.58 10.97
N GLU A 26 6.89 -19.77 10.87
CA GLU A 26 8.35 -19.92 10.91
C GLU A 26 9.02 -19.19 9.73
N ARG A 27 8.49 -19.37 8.52
CA ARG A 27 9.00 -18.67 7.33
C ARG A 27 8.91 -17.15 7.46
N ARG A 28 7.77 -16.62 7.95
CA ARG A 28 7.63 -15.18 8.20
C ARG A 28 8.63 -14.68 9.24
N ARG A 29 8.95 -15.51 10.23
CA ARG A 29 9.92 -15.18 11.27
C ARG A 29 11.33 -15.14 10.70
N GLU A 30 11.71 -16.10 9.86
CA GLU A 30 12.98 -16.09 9.13
C GLU A 30 13.10 -14.84 8.23
N GLU A 31 12.07 -14.52 7.46
CA GLU A 31 12.01 -13.31 6.62
C GLU A 31 12.14 -12.02 7.44
N ALA A 32 11.57 -11.98 8.65
CA ALA A 32 11.71 -10.85 9.55
C ALA A 32 13.10 -10.74 10.21
N LEU A 33 13.79 -11.87 10.39
CA LEU A 33 15.16 -11.92 10.93
C LEU A 33 16.18 -11.46 9.89
N ASP A 34 15.97 -11.82 8.62
CA ASP A 34 16.81 -11.45 7.49
C ASP A 34 16.55 -10.02 6.98
N ALA A 35 15.57 -9.32 7.56
CA ALA A 35 15.28 -7.94 7.21
C ALA A 35 16.51 -7.03 7.47
N PRO A 36 16.89 -6.18 6.50
CA PRO A 36 18.04 -5.29 6.63
C PRO A 36 17.89 -4.39 7.87
N LEU A 37 19.01 -4.14 8.55
CA LEU A 37 19.05 -3.43 9.83
C LEU A 37 18.29 -2.09 9.81
N GLY A 38 18.39 -1.33 8.71
CA GLY A 38 17.68 -0.06 8.55
C GLY A 38 16.16 -0.20 8.59
N LEU A 39 15.61 -1.28 8.03
CA LEU A 39 14.19 -1.55 8.02
C LEU A 39 13.67 -1.95 9.40
N ARG A 40 14.47 -2.73 10.13
CA ARG A 40 14.16 -3.13 11.52
C ARG A 40 14.11 -1.93 12.47
N ILE A 41 15.07 -1.01 12.32
CA ILE A 41 15.12 0.25 13.08
C ILE A 41 13.93 1.13 12.69
N ALA A 42 13.67 1.29 11.39
CA ALA A 42 12.56 2.08 10.90
C ALA A 42 11.21 1.60 11.42
N GLY A 43 10.97 0.28 11.44
CA GLY A 43 9.74 -0.30 11.99
C GLY A 43 9.57 -0.03 13.48
N HIS A 44 10.65 -0.17 14.27
CA HIS A 44 10.60 0.15 15.70
C HIS A 44 10.35 1.65 15.95
N VAL A 45 11.06 2.53 15.25
CA VAL A 45 10.92 3.98 15.40
C VAL A 45 9.55 4.44 14.93
N THR A 46 9.04 3.90 13.82
CA THR A 46 7.70 4.21 13.31
C THR A 46 6.61 3.73 14.27
N GLY A 47 6.75 2.54 14.84
CA GLY A 47 5.82 2.04 15.86
C GLY A 47 5.82 2.90 17.13
N ALA A 48 7.00 3.37 17.55
CA ALA A 48 7.12 4.30 18.67
C ALA A 48 6.50 5.66 18.34
N ALA A 49 6.82 6.24 17.18
CA ALA A 49 6.35 7.55 16.74
C ALA A 49 4.83 7.59 16.46
N GLY A 50 4.26 6.49 15.98
CA GLY A 50 2.82 6.33 15.78
C GLY A 50 2.02 6.04 17.05
N SER A 51 2.69 5.87 18.20
CA SER A 51 2.02 5.59 19.47
C SER A 51 1.38 6.85 20.06
N MET A 52 0.15 6.73 20.56
CA MET A 52 -0.53 7.82 21.27
C MET A 52 0.28 8.34 22.47
N TRP A 53 1.07 7.46 23.11
CA TRP A 53 1.96 7.84 24.21
C TRP A 53 3.06 8.81 23.77
N PHE A 54 3.65 8.57 22.60
CA PHE A 54 4.69 9.44 22.04
C PHE A 54 4.15 10.84 21.73
N VAL A 55 2.96 10.89 21.14
CA VAL A 55 2.23 12.13 20.89
C VAL A 55 1.94 12.87 22.20
N LEU A 56 1.42 12.18 23.21
CA LEU A 56 1.15 12.78 24.52
C LEU A 56 2.42 13.33 25.17
N LEU A 57 3.52 12.59 25.12
CA LEU A 57 4.82 13.03 25.63
C LEU A 57 5.27 14.32 24.93
N HIS A 58 5.14 14.41 23.61
CA HIS A 58 5.46 15.63 22.85
C HIS A 58 4.57 16.81 23.25
N VAL A 59 3.26 16.58 23.36
CA VAL A 59 2.30 17.62 23.78
C VAL A 59 2.60 18.13 25.19
N VAL A 60 2.90 17.25 26.13
CA VAL A 60 3.25 17.62 27.51
C VAL A 60 4.61 18.32 27.56
N ALA A 61 5.60 17.84 26.83
CA ALA A 61 6.93 18.44 26.78
C ALA A 61 6.90 19.86 26.19
N TYR A 62 6.38 20.02 24.96
CA TYR A 62 6.31 21.32 24.30
C TYR A 62 5.26 22.23 24.92
N GLY A 63 4.13 21.69 25.37
CA GLY A 63 3.10 22.44 26.10
C GLY A 63 3.62 22.96 27.44
N GLY A 64 4.34 22.13 28.20
CA GLY A 64 5.02 22.54 29.42
C GLY A 64 6.03 23.65 29.18
N MET A 65 6.83 23.53 28.11
CA MET A 65 7.79 24.57 27.71
C MET A 65 7.09 25.89 27.37
N LEU A 66 5.98 25.83 26.63
CA LEU A 66 5.18 27.02 26.29
C LEU A 66 4.60 27.71 27.54
N LEU A 67 4.17 26.94 28.54
CA LEU A 67 3.67 27.49 29.82
C LEU A 67 4.78 28.18 30.62
N THR A 68 6.00 27.66 30.60
CA THR A 68 7.16 28.34 31.21
C THR A 68 7.53 29.62 30.46
N LEU A 69 7.41 29.64 29.13
CA LEU A 69 7.73 30.80 28.31
C LEU A 69 6.74 31.95 28.49
N THR A 70 5.47 31.64 28.78
CA THR A 70 4.41 32.64 29.03
C THR A 70 4.39 33.19 30.46
N ASP A 71 5.38 32.83 31.29
CA ASP A 71 5.49 33.12 32.73
C ASP A 71 4.22 32.73 33.52
N LEU A 72 3.39 31.83 32.97
CA LEU A 72 2.18 31.32 33.62
C LEU A 72 2.54 30.33 34.74
N ILE A 73 3.71 29.69 34.64
CA ILE A 73 4.29 28.81 35.65
C ILE A 73 5.73 29.26 35.88
N ARG A 74 6.03 29.75 37.08
CA ARG A 74 7.40 30.13 37.48
C ARG A 74 8.21 28.88 37.83
N THR A 75 9.05 28.43 36.91
CA THR A 75 9.97 27.31 37.11
C THR A 75 11.36 27.78 37.52
N PRO A 76 12.11 27.01 38.35
CA PRO A 76 13.48 27.35 38.73
C PRO A 76 14.52 27.14 37.62
N PHE A 77 14.10 26.59 36.48
CA PHE A 77 14.94 26.38 35.30
C PHE A 77 14.65 27.45 34.25
N ASP A 78 15.65 28.24 33.88
CA ASP A 78 15.59 29.19 32.77
C ASP A 78 15.95 28.47 31.46
N TRP A 79 14.92 28.04 30.72
CA TRP A 79 15.08 27.41 29.40
C TRP A 79 15.37 28.42 28.27
N GLN A 80 15.31 29.71 28.58
CA GLN A 80 15.27 30.81 27.61
C GLN A 80 16.51 30.85 26.71
N ASP A 81 17.70 30.60 27.27
CA ASP A 81 18.97 30.66 26.54
C ASP A 81 19.19 29.45 25.59
N GLY A 82 18.46 28.34 25.79
CA GLY A 82 18.62 27.09 25.05
C GLY A 82 17.55 26.81 23.98
N LEU A 83 16.49 27.63 23.92
CA LEU A 83 15.31 27.40 23.06
C LEU A 83 15.66 27.22 21.57
N GLY A 84 16.56 28.05 21.03
CA GLY A 84 16.95 27.97 19.62
C GLY A 84 17.63 26.65 19.26
N ILE A 85 18.45 26.10 20.17
CA ILE A 85 19.15 24.82 19.98
C ILE A 85 18.15 23.67 20.08
N ILE A 86 17.26 23.71 21.08
CA ILE A 86 16.20 22.70 21.26
C ILE A 86 15.28 22.65 20.04
N GLY A 87 14.83 23.80 19.54
CA GLY A 87 13.98 23.88 18.35
C GLY A 87 14.69 23.37 17.09
N SER A 88 15.98 23.69 16.92
CA SER A 88 16.78 23.17 15.80
C SER A 88 16.91 21.64 15.87
N LEU A 89 17.20 21.08 17.05
CA LEU A 89 17.30 19.64 17.24
C LEU A 89 15.96 18.94 17.02
N ALA A 90 14.87 19.51 17.53
CA ALA A 90 13.51 19.02 17.33
C ALA A 90 13.11 19.00 15.84
N SER A 91 13.51 20.01 15.06
CA SER A 91 13.28 20.03 13.61
C SER A 91 14.02 18.90 12.89
N ILE A 92 15.27 18.64 13.28
CA ILE A 92 16.07 17.55 12.71
C ILE A 92 15.45 16.20 13.08
N GLU A 93 15.07 16.03 14.34
CA GLU A 93 14.36 14.83 14.82
C GLU A 93 13.07 14.59 14.04
N ALA A 94 12.24 15.63 13.86
CA ALA A 94 10.99 15.54 13.10
C ALA A 94 11.23 15.11 11.64
N MET A 95 12.28 15.63 10.99
CA MET A 95 12.66 15.21 9.64
C MET A 95 13.03 13.72 9.60
N PHE A 96 13.82 13.23 10.55
CA PHE A 96 14.16 11.81 10.64
C PHE A 96 12.93 10.93 10.89
N LEU A 97 12.05 11.32 11.81
CA LEU A 97 10.82 10.57 12.07
C LEU A 97 9.93 10.50 10.83
N ALA A 98 9.76 11.61 10.11
CA ALA A 98 8.99 11.63 8.87
C ALA A 98 9.59 10.68 7.81
N LEU A 99 10.93 10.66 7.67
CA LEU A 99 11.60 9.75 6.75
C LEU A 99 11.45 8.28 7.16
N PHE A 100 11.54 7.96 8.45
CA PHE A 100 11.31 6.60 8.93
C PHE A 100 9.87 6.14 8.70
N VAL A 101 8.89 7.00 9.01
CA VAL A 101 7.47 6.73 8.75
C VAL A 101 7.25 6.50 7.25
N LEU A 102 7.80 7.35 6.39
CA LEU A 102 7.64 7.22 4.94
C LEU A 102 8.28 5.94 4.39
N MET A 103 9.46 5.57 4.90
CA MET A 103 10.10 4.31 4.52
C MET A 103 9.26 3.10 4.95
N ASN A 104 8.71 3.12 6.17
CA ASN A 104 7.84 2.04 6.65
C ASN A 104 6.54 1.97 5.84
N GLN A 105 5.94 3.10 5.49
CA GLN A 105 4.79 3.17 4.60
C GLN A 105 5.10 2.56 3.23
N ARG A 106 6.22 2.95 2.60
CA ARG A 106 6.65 2.37 1.31
C ARG A 106 6.86 0.86 1.38
N LEU A 107 7.39 0.35 2.49
CA LEU A 107 7.52 -1.10 2.68
C LEU A 107 6.15 -1.77 2.72
N GLU A 108 5.25 -1.28 3.56
CA GLU A 108 3.92 -1.87 3.71
C GLU A 108 3.11 -1.80 2.41
N THR A 109 3.20 -0.70 1.66
CA THR A 109 2.60 -0.59 0.33
C THR A 109 3.15 -1.65 -0.61
N ARG A 110 4.48 -1.80 -0.74
CA ARG A 110 5.08 -2.83 -1.61
C ARG A 110 4.69 -4.24 -1.20
N ASN A 111 4.54 -4.49 0.09
CA ASN A 111 4.07 -5.77 0.60
C ASN A 111 2.57 -6.00 0.32
N ALA A 112 1.76 -4.94 0.35
CA ALA A 112 0.35 -5.00 -0.01
C ALA A 112 0.18 -5.28 -1.51
N ASP A 113 0.94 -4.59 -2.36
CA ASP A 113 0.90 -4.78 -3.82
C ASP A 113 1.27 -6.23 -4.19
N ARG A 114 2.35 -6.78 -3.60
CA ARG A 114 2.74 -8.18 -3.81
C ARG A 114 1.65 -9.17 -3.38
N ARG A 115 0.87 -8.86 -2.33
CA ARG A 115 -0.25 -9.73 -1.91
C ARG A 115 -1.40 -9.64 -2.90
N ALA A 116 -1.72 -8.45 -3.37
CA ALA A 116 -2.78 -8.25 -4.37
C ALA A 116 -2.48 -9.01 -5.67
N ASP A 117 -1.23 -8.98 -6.14
CA ASP A 117 -0.78 -9.75 -7.32
C ASP A 117 -0.92 -11.28 -7.11
N LEU A 118 -0.53 -11.79 -5.94
CA LEU A 118 -0.71 -13.20 -5.60
C LEU A 118 -2.19 -13.59 -5.49
N ASP A 119 -3.02 -12.72 -4.91
CA ASP A 119 -4.46 -12.96 -4.78
C ASP A 119 -5.14 -12.99 -6.15
N LEU A 120 -4.72 -12.12 -7.08
CA LEU A 120 -5.17 -12.15 -8.48
C LEU A 120 -4.79 -13.46 -9.16
N HIS A 121 -3.53 -13.88 -9.07
CA HIS A 121 -3.06 -15.14 -9.65
C HIS A 121 -3.79 -16.37 -9.08
N ILE A 122 -4.02 -16.40 -7.76
CA ILE A 122 -4.79 -17.48 -7.12
C ILE A 122 -6.23 -17.47 -7.63
N GLY A 123 -6.83 -16.29 -7.80
CA GLY A 123 -8.16 -16.15 -8.37
C GLY A 123 -8.25 -16.69 -9.80
N LEU A 124 -7.32 -16.29 -10.67
CA LEU A 124 -7.26 -16.75 -12.06
C LEU A 124 -7.01 -18.27 -12.15
N LEU A 125 -6.09 -18.81 -11.34
CA LEU A 125 -5.84 -20.24 -11.29
C LEU A 125 -7.07 -21.01 -10.77
N ALA A 126 -7.74 -20.49 -9.75
CA ALA A 126 -8.95 -21.10 -9.23
C ALA A 126 -10.07 -21.11 -10.29
N GLU A 127 -10.20 -20.06 -11.10
CA GLU A 127 -11.18 -20.00 -12.18
C GLU A 127 -10.90 -21.05 -13.27
N ASP A 128 -9.64 -21.23 -13.67
CA ASP A 128 -9.23 -22.28 -14.61
C ASP A 128 -9.51 -23.68 -14.04
N GLU A 129 -9.11 -23.93 -12.79
CA GLU A 129 -9.36 -25.20 -12.11
C GLU A 129 -10.87 -25.49 -11.94
N LEU A 130 -11.67 -24.47 -11.66
CA LEU A 130 -13.13 -24.57 -11.56
C LEU A 130 -13.76 -24.88 -12.92
N THR A 131 -13.28 -24.24 -13.99
CA THR A 131 -13.73 -24.53 -15.37
C THR A 131 -13.38 -25.96 -15.76
N GLN A 132 -12.15 -26.39 -15.46
CA GLN A 132 -11.72 -27.77 -15.70
C GLN A 132 -12.55 -28.77 -14.89
N LEU A 133 -12.87 -28.45 -13.64
CA LEU A 133 -13.74 -29.27 -12.79
C LEU A 133 -15.17 -29.33 -13.36
N ALA A 134 -15.71 -28.22 -13.85
CA ALA A 134 -17.01 -28.16 -14.50
C ALA A 134 -17.03 -29.04 -15.77
N ALA A 135 -15.99 -28.97 -16.60
CA ALA A 135 -15.85 -29.82 -17.78
C ALA A 135 -15.79 -31.33 -17.41
N VAL A 136 -15.11 -31.68 -16.32
CA VAL A 136 -15.09 -33.05 -15.80
C VAL A 136 -16.48 -33.48 -15.32
N ILE A 137 -17.18 -32.63 -14.57
CA ILE A 137 -18.55 -32.89 -14.09
C ILE A 137 -19.51 -33.08 -15.27
N HIS A 138 -19.42 -32.24 -16.30
CA HIS A 138 -20.24 -32.33 -17.50
C HIS A 138 -20.03 -33.67 -18.22
N ARG A 139 -18.77 -34.11 -18.40
CA ARG A 139 -18.48 -35.44 -18.99
C ARG A 139 -19.02 -36.60 -18.15
N ILE A 140 -19.08 -36.45 -16.83
CA ILE A 140 -19.67 -37.46 -15.95
C ILE A 140 -21.21 -37.48 -16.12
N ALA A 141 -21.84 -36.31 -16.20
CA ALA A 141 -23.29 -36.19 -16.42
C ALA A 141 -23.73 -36.79 -17.76
N GLU A 142 -22.98 -36.54 -18.85
CA GLU A 142 -23.21 -37.16 -20.16
C GLU A 142 -23.13 -38.69 -20.11
N LYS A 143 -22.15 -39.25 -19.38
CA LYS A 143 -22.03 -40.71 -19.23
C LYS A 143 -23.15 -41.33 -18.39
N LEU A 144 -23.80 -40.55 -17.54
CA LEU A 144 -24.90 -40.99 -16.68
C LEU A 144 -26.28 -40.70 -17.29
N ASP A 145 -26.33 -40.15 -18.51
CA ASP A 145 -27.56 -39.77 -19.24
C ASP A 145 -28.44 -38.78 -18.44
N ILE A 146 -27.78 -37.92 -17.65
CA ILE A 146 -28.45 -36.86 -16.88
C ILE A 146 -28.57 -35.64 -17.79
N ALA A 147 -29.81 -35.19 -18.04
CA ALA A 147 -30.06 -33.99 -18.81
C ALA A 147 -29.57 -32.75 -18.05
N VAL A 148 -28.46 -32.18 -18.52
CA VAL A 148 -27.94 -30.86 -18.10
C VAL A 148 -28.32 -29.85 -19.18
N ASP A 149 -28.83 -28.68 -18.78
CA ASP A 149 -29.14 -27.61 -19.75
C ASP A 149 -27.84 -27.13 -20.41
N ARG A 150 -27.75 -27.33 -21.73
CA ARG A 150 -26.57 -27.05 -22.55
C ARG A 150 -26.24 -25.55 -22.58
N GLN A 151 -27.23 -24.70 -22.32
CA GLN A 151 -27.05 -23.25 -22.33
C GLN A 151 -26.38 -22.73 -21.05
N GLU A 152 -26.77 -23.26 -19.87
CA GLU A 152 -26.10 -22.96 -18.58
C GLU A 152 -24.70 -23.59 -18.50
N ALA A 153 -24.51 -24.79 -19.04
CA ALA A 153 -23.20 -25.47 -19.04
C ALA A 153 -22.14 -24.72 -19.89
N ALA A 154 -22.55 -24.16 -21.03
CA ALA A 154 -21.66 -23.42 -21.93
C ALA A 154 -21.24 -22.05 -21.37
N GLU A 155 -22.01 -21.48 -20.44
CA GLU A 155 -21.70 -20.21 -19.78
C GLU A 155 -20.66 -20.40 -18.65
N VAL A 156 -20.69 -21.55 -17.97
CA VAL A 156 -19.69 -21.94 -16.96
C VAL A 156 -18.36 -22.42 -17.58
N GLU A 157 -18.39 -22.93 -18.82
CA GLU A 157 -17.19 -23.43 -19.51
C GLU A 157 -16.36 -22.34 -20.21
N LYS A 158 -16.78 -21.06 -20.08
CA LYS A 158 -16.05 -19.92 -20.64
C LYS A 158 -14.83 -19.61 -19.78
N THR A 159 -13.70 -20.25 -20.09
CA THR A 159 -12.40 -19.90 -19.52
C THR A 159 -12.06 -18.45 -19.83
N VAL A 160 -11.75 -17.68 -18.80
CA VAL A 160 -11.06 -16.39 -18.93
C VAL A 160 -9.56 -16.69 -18.96
N ASP A 161 -8.87 -16.33 -20.04
CA ASP A 161 -7.43 -16.57 -20.15
C ASP A 161 -6.67 -15.66 -19.16
N PRO A 162 -5.85 -16.22 -18.25
CA PRO A 162 -5.07 -15.44 -17.29
C PRO A 162 -4.12 -14.43 -17.96
N GLU A 163 -3.53 -14.77 -19.11
CA GLU A 163 -2.62 -13.86 -19.81
C GLU A 163 -3.39 -12.69 -20.43
N GLU A 164 -4.60 -12.91 -20.95
CA GLU A 164 -5.45 -11.84 -21.49
C GLU A 164 -5.90 -10.84 -20.41
N VAL A 165 -6.12 -11.30 -19.18
CA VAL A 165 -6.46 -10.41 -18.05
C VAL A 165 -5.23 -9.63 -17.57
N LEU A 166 -4.06 -10.26 -17.51
CA LEU A 166 -2.80 -9.60 -17.12
C LEU A 166 -2.41 -8.53 -18.15
N ASP A 167 -2.46 -8.86 -19.45
CA ASP A 167 -2.21 -7.89 -20.53
C ASP A 167 -3.20 -6.71 -20.46
N ALA A 168 -4.48 -6.98 -20.18
CA ALA A 168 -5.48 -5.93 -20.03
C ALA A 168 -5.25 -5.04 -18.78
N LEU A 169 -4.65 -5.57 -17.71
CA LEU A 169 -4.27 -4.80 -16.53
C LEU A 169 -3.02 -3.93 -16.79
N ASP A 170 -2.01 -4.49 -17.47
CA ASP A 170 -0.81 -3.74 -17.89
C ASP A 170 -1.19 -2.57 -18.81
N ASP A 171 -2.10 -2.79 -19.76
CA ASP A 171 -2.67 -1.74 -20.62
C ASP A 171 -3.40 -0.64 -19.83
N ILE A 172 -3.95 -0.95 -18.66
CA ILE A 172 -4.64 0.03 -17.81
C ILE A 172 -3.61 0.84 -16.99
N ASP A 173 -2.51 0.23 -16.56
CA ASP A 173 -1.46 0.87 -15.75
C ASP A 173 -0.48 1.73 -16.56
N GLU A 174 -0.26 1.45 -17.85
CA GLU A 174 0.59 2.31 -18.72
C GLU A 174 -0.12 3.63 -19.13
N ARG A 175 -1.44 3.60 -19.29
CA ARG A 175 -2.26 4.76 -19.72
C ARG A 175 -2.27 5.95 -18.76
N PRO A 176 -2.22 5.82 -17.42
CA PRO A 176 -2.11 6.96 -16.52
C PRO A 176 -0.76 7.68 -16.64
N GLU A 177 0.34 6.99 -16.93
CA GLU A 177 1.65 7.63 -17.16
C GLU A 177 1.67 8.39 -18.48
N GLU A 178 1.13 7.81 -19.56
CA GLU A 178 1.02 8.46 -20.88
C GLU A 178 0.12 9.70 -20.83
N ARG A 179 -1.05 9.61 -20.18
CA ARG A 179 -1.94 10.77 -19.99
C ARG A 179 -1.33 11.88 -19.13
N ALA A 180 -0.54 11.52 -18.11
CA ALA A 180 0.15 12.50 -17.28
C ALA A 180 1.28 13.19 -18.06
N ALA A 181 2.05 12.43 -18.86
CA ALA A 181 3.07 12.96 -19.75
C ALA A 181 2.47 13.89 -20.82
N ASP A 182 1.35 13.51 -21.43
CA ASP A 182 0.61 14.32 -22.40
C ASP A 182 0.05 15.61 -21.78
N ALA A 183 -0.48 15.54 -20.56
CA ALA A 183 -0.95 16.71 -19.83
C ALA A 183 0.20 17.69 -19.49
N LEU A 184 1.37 17.18 -19.08
CA LEU A 184 2.56 17.99 -18.85
C LEU A 184 3.12 18.58 -20.16
N GLY A 185 3.08 17.85 -21.27
CA GLY A 185 3.45 18.34 -22.59
C GLY A 185 2.53 19.46 -23.10
N ALA A 186 1.22 19.28 -22.99
CA ALA A 186 0.21 20.26 -23.41
C ALA A 186 0.31 21.58 -22.63
N THR A 187 0.63 21.53 -21.34
CA THR A 187 0.82 22.75 -20.53
C THR A 187 2.11 23.50 -20.88
N ARG A 188 3.15 22.79 -21.34
CA ARG A 188 4.43 23.39 -21.77
C ARG A 188 4.30 24.09 -23.12
N ASP A 189 3.52 23.54 -24.04
CA ASP A 189 3.27 24.15 -25.36
C ASP A 189 2.27 25.33 -25.28
N ALA A 190 1.33 25.32 -24.32
CA ALA A 190 0.41 26.44 -24.08
C ALA A 190 1.07 27.67 -23.42
N GLY A 191 2.27 27.53 -22.83
CA GLY A 191 3.00 28.62 -22.17
C GLY A 191 3.91 29.45 -23.09
N GLY A 192 4.03 29.08 -24.37
CA GLY A 192 5.04 29.63 -25.29
C GLY A 192 4.66 30.91 -26.05
N ASP A 193 3.38 31.27 -26.16
CA ASP A 193 2.96 32.27 -27.17
C ASP A 193 2.57 33.67 -26.65
N HIS A 194 2.44 33.89 -25.34
CA HIS A 194 1.95 35.20 -24.86
C HIS A 194 2.76 35.77 -23.68
N ALA A 195 3.91 36.39 -23.97
CA ALA A 195 4.50 37.38 -23.08
C ALA A 195 5.42 38.39 -23.79
N LYS A 196 4.84 39.44 -24.37
CA LYS A 196 5.49 40.76 -24.46
C LYS A 196 4.61 41.77 -23.73
N PRO A 197 4.99 42.27 -22.54
CA PRO A 197 4.26 43.36 -21.92
C PRO A 197 4.65 44.66 -22.62
N ALA A 198 3.73 45.24 -23.38
CA ALA A 198 3.83 46.62 -23.85
C ALA A 198 3.53 47.57 -22.68
N LEU A 199 4.56 48.22 -22.14
CA LEU A 199 4.42 49.29 -21.16
C LEU A 199 3.72 50.50 -21.81
N PRO A 200 2.64 51.05 -21.22
CA PRO A 200 2.06 52.29 -21.72
C PRO A 200 2.90 53.48 -21.26
N ALA A 201 3.42 54.25 -22.23
CA ALA A 201 4.10 55.51 -22.00
C ALA A 201 3.11 56.55 -21.44
N MET A 202 3.24 56.90 -20.15
CA MET A 202 2.57 58.06 -19.58
C MET A 202 3.15 59.34 -20.18
N LYS A 203 2.32 60.08 -20.93
CA LYS A 203 2.63 61.41 -21.42
C LYS A 203 2.52 62.41 -20.26
N ALA A 204 3.61 63.09 -19.95
CA ALA A 204 3.58 64.36 -19.22
C ALA A 204 3.09 65.44 -20.18
N SER A 205 1.94 66.07 -19.90
CA SER A 205 1.62 67.46 -20.27
C SER A 205 0.21 67.85 -19.81
N THR A 206 0.10 68.75 -18.83
CA THR A 206 -0.41 70.13 -19.00
C THR A 206 -0.91 70.69 -17.67
N ALA A 207 -0.59 71.96 -17.48
CA ALA A 207 -0.85 72.79 -16.33
C ALA A 207 -2.34 73.07 -16.11
N SER A 208 -2.69 73.32 -14.84
CA SER A 208 -3.23 74.62 -14.43
C SER A 208 -2.93 74.89 -12.97
#